data_AF-A0A6N6W4M9-F1
#
_entry.id   AF-A0A6N6W4M9-F1
#
_cell.length_a   1.000
_cell.length_b   1.000
_cell.length_c   1.000
_cell.angle_alpha   90.00
_cell.angle_beta   90.00
_cell.angle_gamma   90.00
#
_symmetry.space_group_name_H-M   'P 1'
#
loop_
_entity.id
_entity.type
_entity.pdbx_description
1 polymer ?
#
loop_
_entity_poly.entity_id
_entity_poly.type
_entity_poly.pdbx_seq_one_letter_code
_entity_poly.pdbx_strand_id
1 'polypeptide(L)'
;MSFNDPIFGQQVSNGARVRTSAPVGSRILCQDGELEVLEIGPFVSAANGMQVRFRARLTEAGRLLAGTVIHTPWGVCEVVD
;
A
#
# COMPACT_ATOMS: atom_id res chain seq x y z
N MET A 1 -11.06 23.58 -44.49
CA MET A 1 -11.86 24.40 -43.55
C MET A 1 -12.54 23.44 -42.59
N SER A 2 -12.24 23.61 -41.30
CA SER A 2 -12.65 22.80 -40.15
C SER A 2 -14.16 22.67 -39.98
N PHE A 3 -14.64 21.69 -39.21
CA PHE A 3 -15.23 21.90 -37.88
C PHE A 3 -15.66 20.57 -37.23
N ASN A 4 -15.34 20.44 -35.93
CA ASN A 4 -15.88 19.53 -34.91
C ASN A 4 -15.53 18.05 -34.94
N ASP A 5 -14.33 17.72 -34.45
CA ASP A 5 -14.15 16.54 -33.60
C ASP A 5 -14.41 16.94 -32.14
N PRO A 6 -15.21 16.17 -31.38
CA PRO A 6 -15.42 16.43 -29.96
C PRO A 6 -14.12 16.22 -29.19
N ILE A 7 -13.74 17.27 -28.49
CA ILE A 7 -12.77 17.35 -27.40
C ILE A 7 -12.73 16.00 -26.66
N PHE A 8 -11.66 15.23 -26.86
CA PHE A 8 -11.20 14.29 -25.85
C PHE A 8 -10.91 15.15 -24.62
N GLY A 9 -11.87 15.19 -23.72
CA GLY A 9 -11.72 15.76 -22.39
C GLY A 9 -10.63 14.99 -21.67
N GLN A 10 -9.37 15.35 -21.90
CA GLN A 10 -8.34 15.16 -20.91
C GLN A 10 -8.70 16.07 -19.74
N GLN A 11 -9.56 15.53 -18.88
CA GLN A 11 -9.78 16.02 -17.54
C GLN A 11 -8.45 15.89 -16.79
N VAL A 12 -7.64 16.93 -16.88
CA VAL A 12 -6.62 17.20 -15.89
C VAL A 12 -7.30 17.80 -14.66
N SER A 13 -6.83 17.38 -13.48
CA SER A 13 -7.20 17.91 -12.15
C SER A 13 -8.36 17.22 -11.43
N ASN A 14 -8.20 15.93 -11.16
CA ASN A 14 -7.98 15.52 -9.78
C ASN A 14 -7.51 14.07 -9.82
N GLY A 15 -6.20 13.89 -9.90
CA GLY A 15 -5.55 12.65 -9.55
C GLY A 15 -5.74 12.40 -8.06
N ALA A 16 -6.98 12.13 -7.63
CA ALA A 16 -7.23 11.26 -6.50
C ALA A 16 -6.75 9.87 -6.92
N ARG A 17 -5.43 9.75 -7.09
CA ARG A 17 -4.73 8.50 -6.89
C ARG A 17 -5.11 8.19 -5.47
N VAL A 18 -6.16 7.39 -5.29
CA VAL A 18 -6.47 6.74 -4.03
C VAL A 18 -5.16 6.01 -3.74
N ARG A 19 -4.29 6.65 -2.96
CA ARG A 19 -2.99 6.11 -2.59
C ARG A 19 -3.34 4.98 -1.65
N THR A 20 -3.66 3.84 -2.26
CA THR A 20 -3.97 2.54 -1.67
C THR A 20 -2.67 1.89 -1.18
N SER A 21 -1.74 2.71 -0.69
CA SER A 21 -0.49 2.33 -0.06
C SER A 21 0.10 3.60 0.55
N ALA A 22 0.44 3.54 1.84
CA ALA A 22 1.27 4.57 2.44
C ALA A 22 2.66 4.52 1.76
N PRO A 23 3.31 5.66 1.46
CA PRO A 23 4.62 5.66 0.81
C PRO A 23 5.68 4.94 1.67
N VAL A 24 6.75 4.45 1.04
CA VAL A 24 7.91 3.88 1.74
C VAL A 24 8.45 4.89 2.76
N GLY A 25 8.79 4.41 3.96
CA GLY A 25 9.16 5.20 5.13
C GLY A 25 7.97 5.74 5.94
N SER A 26 6.73 5.48 5.51
CA SER A 26 5.55 5.86 6.30
C SER A 26 5.38 4.93 7.48
N ARG A 27 5.04 5.52 8.63
CA ARG A 27 4.61 4.78 9.81
C ARG A 27 3.08 4.65 9.82
N ILE A 28 2.61 3.43 9.95
CA ILE A 28 1.22 3.03 9.98
C ILE A 28 0.93 2.50 11.38
N LEU A 29 -0.05 3.09 12.05
CA LEU A 29 -0.55 2.55 13.30
C LEU A 29 -1.57 1.44 13.00
N CYS A 30 -1.28 0.23 13.45
CA CYS A 30 -2.20 -0.91 13.41
C CYS A 30 -2.62 -1.29 14.83
N GLN A 31 -3.64 -2.15 14.95
CA GLN A 31 -4.16 -2.58 16.25
C GLN A 31 -3.07 -3.20 17.13
N ASP A 32 -2.11 -3.88 16.51
CA ASP A 32 -1.06 -4.62 17.20
C ASP A 32 0.29 -3.90 17.26
N GLY A 33 0.38 -2.62 16.88
CA GLY A 33 1.62 -1.83 16.95
C GLY A 33 1.81 -0.85 15.80
N GLU A 34 2.97 -0.19 15.79
CA GLU A 34 3.38 0.71 14.71
C GLU A 34 4.24 -0.03 13.67
N LEU A 35 3.90 0.14 12.39
CA LEU A 35 4.54 -0.50 11.25
C LEU A 35 5.19 0.56 10.36
N GLU A 36 6.43 0.39 9.94
CA GLU A 36 7.07 1.23 8.93
C GLU A 36 7.07 0.52 7.59
N VAL A 37 6.49 1.16 6.57
CA VAL A 37 6.47 0.65 5.20
C VAL A 37 7.88 0.66 4.64
N LEU A 38 8.40 -0.50 4.27
CA LEU A 38 9.72 -0.65 3.66
C LEU A 38 9.65 -0.72 2.14
N GLU A 39 8.66 -1.45 1.61
CA GLU A 39 8.55 -1.69 0.17
C GLU A 39 7.08 -1.71 -0.27
N ILE A 40 6.78 -1.22 -1.47
CA ILE A 40 5.44 -1.23 -2.06
C ILE A 40 5.51 -1.89 -3.43
N GLY A 41 4.68 -2.90 -3.66
CA GLY A 41 4.71 -3.69 -4.88
C GLY A 41 3.90 -4.98 -4.75
N PRO A 42 3.70 -5.72 -5.86
CA PRO A 42 3.12 -7.04 -5.81
C PRO A 42 4.14 -8.01 -5.21
N PHE A 43 3.98 -8.34 -3.93
CA PHE A 43 4.79 -9.36 -3.28
C PHE A 43 3.93 -10.60 -3.01
N VAL A 44 4.58 -11.74 -2.94
CA VAL A 44 3.96 -12.98 -2.48
C VAL A 44 4.52 -13.27 -1.10
N SER A 45 3.64 -13.40 -0.11
CA SER A 45 4.05 -13.72 1.25
C SER A 45 4.65 -15.12 1.29
N ALA A 46 5.82 -15.25 1.91
CA ALA A 46 6.48 -16.54 2.07
C ALA A 46 5.74 -17.45 3.06
N ALA A 47 5.00 -16.86 4.02
CA ALA A 47 4.31 -17.59 5.07
C ALA A 47 3.06 -18.33 4.58
N ASN A 48 2.30 -17.72 3.67
CA ASN A 48 1.00 -18.26 3.23
C ASN A 48 0.74 -18.20 1.72
N GLY A 49 1.69 -17.71 0.91
CA GLY A 49 1.55 -17.58 -0.53
C GLY A 49 0.57 -16.49 -0.99
N MET A 50 0.08 -15.64 -0.09
CA MET A 50 -0.90 -14.61 -0.41
C MET A 50 -0.22 -13.40 -1.07
N GLN A 51 -0.90 -12.79 -2.05
CA GLN A 51 -0.43 -11.53 -2.63
C GLN A 51 -0.60 -10.39 -1.64
N VAL A 52 0.51 -9.75 -1.28
CA VAL A 52 0.54 -8.55 -0.45
C VAL A 52 0.96 -7.34 -1.29
N ARG A 53 0.46 -6.16 -0.92
CA ARG A 53 0.70 -4.90 -1.66
C ARG A 53 1.91 -4.14 -1.17
N PHE A 54 2.34 -4.39 0.06
CA PHE A 54 3.49 -3.75 0.65
C PHE A 54 4.05 -4.59 1.80
N ARG A 55 5.34 -4.40 2.07
CA ARG A 55 6.04 -4.99 3.21
C ARG A 55 6.34 -3.90 4.21
N ALA A 56 6.14 -4.20 5.48
CA ALA A 56 6.41 -3.28 6.56
C ALA A 56 7.16 -3.98 7.67
N ARG A 57 8.09 -3.27 8.32
CA ARG A 57 8.70 -3.74 9.56
C ARG A 57 7.93 -3.21 10.75
N LEU A 58 7.94 -3.95 11.84
CA LEU A 58 7.42 -3.46 13.11
C LEU A 58 8.46 -2.51 13.74
N THR A 59 8.07 -1.27 14.05
CA THR A 59 9.03 -0.27 14.58
C THR A 59 9.17 -0.34 16.10
N GLU A 60 8.06 -0.51 16.84
CA GLU A 60 8.10 -0.62 18.30
C GLU A 60 6.91 -1.42 18.87
N ALA A 61 7.19 -2.12 19.97
CA ALA A 61 6.26 -2.67 20.99
C ALA A 61 5.04 -3.48 20.50
N GLY A 62 5.01 -3.87 19.23
CA GLY A 62 3.93 -4.68 18.72
C GLY A 62 4.13 -6.17 18.97
N ARG A 63 3.03 -6.92 18.87
CA ARG A 63 3.04 -8.38 19.04
C ARG A 63 3.07 -9.14 17.71
N LEU A 64 3.28 -8.43 16.60
CA LEU A 64 3.25 -8.98 15.27
C LEU A 64 4.56 -9.69 14.96
N LEU A 65 4.46 -10.92 14.49
CA LEU A 65 5.61 -11.73 14.08
C LEU A 65 5.95 -11.45 12.62
N ALA A 66 7.23 -11.56 12.25
CA ALA A 66 7.61 -11.57 10.85
C ALA A 66 6.86 -12.71 10.10
N GLY A 67 6.44 -12.44 8.87
CA GLY A 67 5.53 -13.28 8.08
C GLY A 67 4.05 -13.10 8.40
N THR A 68 3.68 -12.29 9.40
CA THR A 68 2.26 -12.00 9.67
C THR A 68 1.68 -11.17 8.54
N VAL A 69 0.53 -11.57 8.04
CA VAL A 69 -0.19 -10.82 7.01
C VAL A 69 -1.36 -10.08 7.64
N ILE A 70 -1.39 -8.76 7.45
CA ILE A 70 -2.36 -7.86 8.08
C ILE A 70 -3.18 -7.18 7.00
N HIS A 71 -4.49 -7.13 7.23
CA HIS A 71 -5.41 -6.36 6.39
C HIS A 71 -5.55 -4.96 6.97
N THR A 72 -5.08 -3.96 6.23
CA THR A 72 -5.18 -2.56 6.61
C THR A 72 -6.10 -1.80 5.65
N PRO A 73 -6.59 -0.60 6.00
CA PRO A 73 -7.32 0.26 5.06
C PRO A 73 -6.51 0.62 3.81
N TRP A 74 -5.18 0.56 3.88
CA TRP A 74 -4.28 0.78 2.75
C TRP A 74 -4.05 -0.49 1.92
N GLY A 75 -4.49 -1.66 2.38
CA GLY A 75 -4.33 -2.93 1.69
C GLY A 75 -3.71 -4.01 2.56
N VAL A 76 -3.39 -5.13 1.93
CA VAL A 76 -2.76 -6.28 2.58
C VAL A 76 -1.27 -6.03 2.71
N CYS A 77 -0.74 -6.12 3.93
CA CYS A 77 0.69 -6.04 4.19
C CYS A 77 1.24 -7.29 4.82
N GLU A 78 2.50 -7.57 4.52
CA GLU A 78 3.30 -8.59 5.21
C GLU A 78 4.28 -7.89 6.16
N VAL A 79 4.30 -8.34 7.41
CA VAL A 79 5.29 -7.91 8.40
C VAL A 79 6.59 -8.64 8.09
N VAL A 80 7.68 -7.90 7.95
CA VAL A 80 9.04 -8.44 7.77
C VAL A 80 9.92 -8.06 8.96
N ASP A 81 10.97 -8.84 9.19
CA ASP A 81 12.01 -8.55 10.19
C ASP A 81 12.91 -7.40 9.71
#